data_AF-A0A7S8MY54-F1
#
_entry.id   AF-A0A7S8MY54-F1
#
_cell.length_a   1.000
_cell.length_b   1.000
_cell.length_c   1.000
_cell.angle_alpha   90.00
_cell.angle_beta   90.00
_cell.angle_gamma   90.00
#
_symmetry.space_group_name_H-M   'P 1'
#
loop_
_entity.id
_entity.type
_entity.pdbx_description
1 polymer ?
#
loop_
_entity_poly.entity_id
_entity_poly.type
_entity_poly.pdbx_seq_one_letter_code
_entity_poly.pdbx_strand_id
1 'polypeptide(L)'
;MTTIALGPLTTATSSVRRADTRQPATRLRLTARGRAVLTAVAALPAVLVILGAIWGGGAALASLEPAAPAGTFETVTVSSGDSLWSIAEEIAPDADPRDVVSDIARLNGLTGSVVSAGQRLAIPAVYSQ
;
A
#
# COMPACT_ATOMS: atom_id res chain seq x y z
N MET A 1 38.63 11.26 94.17
CA MET A 1 37.43 11.08 93.32
C MET A 1 37.34 12.29 92.40
N THR A 2 37.76 12.17 91.14
CA THR A 2 37.59 13.26 90.17
C THR A 2 37.18 12.65 88.83
N THR A 3 35.89 12.74 88.58
CA THR A 3 35.19 12.32 87.38
C THR A 3 35.46 13.31 86.26
N ILE A 4 35.95 12.85 85.11
CA ILE A 4 35.98 13.65 83.87
C ILE A 4 35.05 12.97 82.88
N ALA A 5 34.04 13.72 82.45
CA ALA A 5 32.93 13.30 81.61
C ALA A 5 33.34 13.21 80.14
N LEU A 6 32.88 12.14 79.46
CA LEU A 6 32.95 12.00 78.00
C LEU A 6 31.87 12.88 77.36
N GLY A 7 32.27 13.78 76.45
CA GLY A 7 31.35 14.52 75.58
C GLY A 7 30.82 13.64 74.44
N PRO A 8 29.58 13.85 73.95
CA PRO A 8 28.99 13.04 72.90
C PRO A 8 29.59 13.37 71.52
N LEU A 9 29.86 12.31 70.75
CA LEU A 9 30.24 12.36 69.34
C LEU A 9 29.01 12.78 68.52
N THR A 10 28.99 14.02 68.03
CA THR A 10 27.93 14.50 67.16
C THR A 10 28.16 13.99 65.73
N THR A 11 27.50 12.90 65.38
CA THR A 11 27.47 12.38 64.01
C THR A 11 26.65 13.32 63.13
N ALA A 12 27.30 14.00 62.18
CA ALA A 12 26.61 14.84 61.22
C ALA A 12 25.89 13.96 60.16
N THR A 13 24.57 13.86 60.25
CA THR A 13 23.74 13.20 59.24
C THR A 13 23.69 14.06 57.98
N SER A 14 24.39 13.63 56.92
CA SER A 14 24.35 14.26 55.60
C SER A 14 23.00 14.01 54.93
N SER A 15 22.11 15.00 54.97
CA SER A 15 20.87 15.02 54.18
C SER A 15 21.20 15.30 52.71
N VAL A 16 21.30 14.25 51.89
CA VAL A 16 21.37 14.37 50.42
C VAL A 16 20.00 14.86 49.92
N ARG A 17 19.90 16.17 49.66
CA ARG A 17 18.73 16.79 49.02
C ARG A 17 18.67 16.32 47.56
N ARG A 18 17.86 15.31 47.29
CA ARG A 18 17.57 14.83 45.93
C ARG A 18 16.90 15.97 45.16
N ALA A 19 17.57 16.47 44.12
CA ALA A 19 17.00 17.47 43.22
C ALA A 19 15.85 16.84 42.44
N ASP A 20 14.62 17.28 42.71
CA ASP A 20 13.43 16.98 41.92
C ASP A 20 13.55 17.72 40.59
N THR A 21 14.05 17.06 39.55
CA THR A 21 14.07 17.60 38.19
C THR A 21 12.66 17.55 37.63
N ARG A 22 11.81 18.50 38.03
CA ARG A 22 10.52 18.73 37.36
C ARG A 22 10.79 19.18 35.93
N GLN A 23 10.64 18.24 35.01
CA GLN A 23 10.74 18.45 33.58
C GLN A 23 9.72 19.53 33.18
N PRO A 24 10.13 20.67 32.59
CA PRO A 24 9.19 21.68 32.14
C PRO A 24 8.35 21.09 31.01
N ALA A 25 7.10 20.75 31.31
CA ALA A 25 6.15 20.33 30.29
C ALA A 25 5.82 21.54 29.41
N THR A 26 6.51 21.66 28.28
CA THR A 26 6.26 22.70 27.27
C THR A 26 4.86 22.50 26.70
N ARG A 27 3.89 23.27 27.20
CA ARG A 27 2.50 23.23 26.74
C ARG A 27 2.40 23.96 25.41
N LEU A 28 2.70 23.27 24.31
CA LEU A 28 2.47 23.78 22.96
C LEU A 28 0.96 23.95 22.74
N ARG A 29 0.46 25.17 22.96
CA ARG A 29 -0.92 25.53 22.62
C ARG A 29 -0.97 25.75 21.12
N LEU A 30 -1.28 24.70 20.38
CA LEU A 30 -1.59 24.79 18.96
C LEU A 30 -2.80 25.72 18.80
N THR A 31 -2.56 26.89 18.22
CA THR A 31 -3.64 27.76 17.76
C THR A 31 -4.46 27.00 16.73
N ALA A 32 -5.77 27.27 16.62
CA ALA A 32 -6.65 26.53 15.71
C ALA A 32 -6.10 26.44 14.27
N ARG A 33 -5.35 27.47 13.84
CA ARG A 33 -4.64 27.53 12.56
C ARG A 33 -3.47 26.55 12.48
N GLY A 34 -2.66 26.42 13.53
CA GLY A 34 -1.57 25.45 13.58
C GLY A 34 -2.07 24.00 13.53
N ARG A 35 -3.23 23.71 14.13
CA ARG A 35 -3.83 22.37 14.05
C ARG A 35 -4.28 22.03 12.64
N ALA A 36 -4.90 22.99 11.94
CA ALA A 36 -5.33 22.82 10.55
C ALA A 36 -4.15 22.58 9.60
N VAL A 37 -3.04 23.32 9.79
CA VAL A 37 -1.82 23.13 8.98
C VAL A 37 -1.22 21.75 9.21
N LEU A 38 -1.11 21.30 10.46
CA LEU A 38 -0.58 19.97 10.77
C LEU A 38 -1.46 18.86 10.18
N THR A 39 -2.79 19.00 10.23
CA THR A 39 -3.70 18.01 9.61
C THR A 39 -3.57 17.99 8.08
N ALA A 40 -3.39 19.14 7.44
CA ALA A 40 -3.21 19.21 5.99
C ALA A 40 -1.90 18.56 5.54
N VAL A 41 -0.81 18.84 6.27
CA VAL A 41 0.51 18.22 6.00
C VAL A 41 0.47 16.71 6.24
N ALA A 42 -0.22 16.24 7.29
CA ALA A 42 -0.38 14.82 7.55
C ALA A 42 -1.29 14.11 6.52
N ALA A 43 -2.28 14.82 5.95
CA ALA A 43 -3.21 14.26 4.98
C ALA A 43 -2.64 14.22 3.55
N LEU A 44 -1.65 15.06 3.23
CA LEU A 44 -1.00 15.13 1.92
C LEU A 44 -0.60 13.77 1.32
N PRO A 45 0.13 12.88 2.03
CA PRO A 45 0.49 11.57 1.46
C PRO A 45 -0.73 10.69 1.14
N ALA A 46 -1.76 10.71 1.99
CA ALA A 46 -2.98 9.95 1.74
C ALA A 46 -3.73 10.45 0.49
N VAL A 47 -3.78 11.77 0.28
CA VAL A 47 -4.37 12.36 -0.93
C VAL A 47 -3.59 11.97 -2.18
N LEU A 48 -2.26 11.96 -2.12
CA LEU A 48 -1.42 11.53 -3.26
C LEU A 48 -1.62 10.05 -3.60
N VAL A 49 -1.74 9.18 -2.60
CA VAL A 49 -2.05 7.75 -2.81
C VAL A 49 -3.43 7.58 -3.46
N ILE A 50 -4.44 8.30 -2.97
CA ILE A 50 -5.80 8.26 -3.52
C ILE A 50 -5.81 8.73 -4.98
N LEU A 51 -5.16 9.85 -5.28
CA LEU A 51 -5.06 10.36 -6.65
C LEU A 51 -4.31 9.40 -7.57
N GLY A 52 -3.21 8.81 -7.10
CA GLY A 52 -2.47 7.79 -7.84
C GLY A 52 -3.30 6.53 -8.11
N ALA A 53 -4.12 6.08 -7.15
CA ALA A 53 -5.01 4.95 -7.32
C ALA A 53 -6.13 5.22 -8.35
N ILE A 54 -6.62 6.45 -8.43
CA ILE A 54 -7.66 6.84 -9.41
C ILE A 54 -7.09 6.87 -10.84
N TRP A 55 -5.89 7.43 -11.03
CA TRP A 55 -5.27 7.53 -12.36
C TRP A 55 -4.55 6.26 -12.83
N GLY A 56 -4.03 5.46 -11.91
CA GLY A 56 -3.27 4.24 -12.20
C GLY A 56 -4.14 3.02 -12.50
N GLY A 57 -5.47 3.14 -12.48
CA GLY A 57 -6.36 1.99 -12.59
C GLY A 57 -6.26 1.10 -11.35
N GLY A 58 -6.75 1.60 -10.21
CA GLY A 58 -7.05 0.84 -9.01
C GLY A 58 -6.10 -0.32 -8.72
N ALA A 59 -5.00 -0.05 -8.01
CA ALA A 59 -4.27 -1.11 -7.32
C ALA A 59 -5.20 -1.73 -6.28
N ALA A 60 -6.05 -2.64 -6.73
CA ALA A 60 -6.96 -3.39 -5.90
C ALA A 60 -6.09 -4.17 -4.93
N LEU A 61 -6.19 -3.83 -3.65
CA LEU A 61 -5.66 -4.61 -2.52
C LEU A 61 -6.37 -5.98 -2.39
N ALA A 62 -7.00 -6.46 -3.47
CA ALA A 62 -7.83 -7.64 -3.56
C ALA A 62 -7.07 -8.80 -4.20
N SER A 63 -5.83 -9.04 -3.77
CA SER A 63 -5.13 -10.30 -3.98
C SER A 63 -3.94 -10.36 -3.04
N LEU A 64 -4.09 -11.08 -1.92
CA LEU A 64 -2.95 -11.70 -1.25
C LEU A 64 -2.43 -12.92 -2.04
N GLU A 65 -2.89 -13.13 -3.27
CA GLU A 65 -2.25 -14.02 -4.23
C GLU A 65 -0.92 -13.36 -4.66
N PRO A 66 0.22 -14.06 -4.60
CA PRO A 66 1.47 -13.55 -5.14
C PRO A 66 1.24 -13.07 -6.56
N ALA A 67 1.39 -11.76 -6.79
CA ALA A 67 1.39 -11.22 -8.13
C ALA A 67 2.43 -12.02 -8.92
N ALA A 68 1.96 -12.82 -9.89
CA ALA A 68 2.84 -13.45 -10.86
C ALA A 68 3.79 -12.35 -11.37
N PRO A 69 5.11 -12.64 -11.50
CA PRO A 69 6.07 -11.65 -11.98
C PRO A 69 5.48 -11.06 -13.24
N ALA A 70 5.47 -9.73 -13.37
CA ALA A 70 4.88 -8.99 -14.48
C ALA A 70 5.32 -9.65 -15.79
N GLY A 71 4.50 -10.59 -16.26
CA GLY A 71 4.78 -11.40 -17.41
C GLY A 71 4.71 -10.44 -18.58
N THR A 72 5.64 -10.57 -19.51
CA THR A 72 5.47 -9.98 -20.83
C THR A 72 4.20 -10.58 -21.42
N PHE A 73 3.07 -9.91 -21.26
CA PHE A 73 1.81 -10.29 -21.89
C PHE A 73 1.82 -9.75 -23.31
N GLU A 74 1.62 -10.64 -24.28
CA GLU A 74 1.37 -10.22 -25.64
C GLU A 74 0.00 -9.52 -25.71
N THR A 75 -0.05 -8.38 -26.37
CA THR A 75 -1.28 -7.59 -26.51
C THR A 75 -1.69 -7.56 -27.97
N VAL A 76 -2.86 -8.12 -28.26
CA VAL A 76 -3.45 -8.11 -29.60
C VAL A 76 -4.52 -7.01 -29.66
N THR A 77 -4.54 -6.25 -30.76
CA THR A 77 -5.59 -5.25 -31.01
C THR A 77 -6.66 -5.87 -31.88
N VAL A 78 -7.91 -5.86 -31.42
CA VAL A 78 -9.06 -6.40 -32.16
C VAL A 78 -9.30 -5.53 -33.40
N SER A 79 -9.30 -6.10 -34.60
CA SER A 79 -9.65 -5.38 -35.83
C SER A 79 -11.15 -5.37 -36.09
N SER A 80 -11.59 -4.48 -36.97
CA SER A 80 -13.00 -4.40 -37.39
C SER A 80 -13.42 -5.67 -38.12
N GLY A 81 -14.26 -6.49 -37.48
CA GLY A 81 -14.72 -7.78 -38.01
C GLY A 81 -14.15 -8.99 -37.28
N ASP A 82 -13.15 -8.78 -36.42
CA ASP A 82 -12.61 -9.86 -35.59
C ASP A 82 -13.55 -10.17 -34.42
N SER A 83 -13.67 -11.45 -34.13
CA SER A 83 -14.36 -11.93 -32.94
C SER A 83 -13.35 -12.53 -31.99
N LEU A 84 -13.69 -12.60 -30.70
CA LEU A 84 -12.89 -13.36 -29.72
C LEU A 84 -12.61 -14.79 -30.18
N TRP A 85 -13.56 -15.38 -30.91
CA TRP A 85 -13.47 -16.73 -31.44
C TRP A 85 -12.40 -16.84 -32.54
N SER A 86 -12.42 -15.95 -33.54
CA SER A 86 -11.45 -15.96 -34.63
C SER A 86 -10.04 -15.66 -34.13
N ILE A 87 -9.91 -14.78 -33.13
CA ILE A 87 -8.62 -14.53 -32.47
C ILE A 87 -8.16 -15.81 -31.78
N ALA A 88 -9.00 -16.46 -30.97
CA ALA A 88 -8.65 -17.70 -30.28
C ALA A 88 -8.18 -18.82 -31.22
N GLU A 89 -8.83 -18.98 -32.37
CA GLU A 89 -8.42 -19.94 -33.42
C GLU A 89 -7.06 -19.61 -34.04
N GLU A 90 -6.70 -18.32 -34.12
CA GLU A 90 -5.43 -17.86 -34.69
C GLU A 90 -4.25 -18.08 -33.74
N ILE A 91 -4.39 -17.70 -32.46
CA ILE A 91 -3.33 -17.82 -31.46
C ILE A 91 -3.15 -19.24 -30.91
N ALA A 92 -4.22 -20.04 -30.83
CA ALA A 92 -4.18 -21.37 -30.24
C ALA A 92 -4.99 -22.40 -31.06
N PRO A 93 -4.54 -22.76 -32.28
CA PRO A 93 -5.26 -23.67 -33.16
C PRO A 93 -5.38 -25.12 -32.61
N ASP A 94 -4.49 -25.50 -31.69
CA ASP A 94 -4.46 -26.83 -31.09
C ASP A 94 -5.34 -26.95 -29.82
N ALA A 95 -5.89 -25.84 -29.32
CA ALA A 95 -6.74 -25.80 -28.12
C ALA A 95 -8.23 -25.61 -28.48
N ASP A 96 -9.14 -25.96 -27.56
CA ASP A 96 -10.56 -25.67 -27.75
C ASP A 96 -10.77 -24.13 -27.72
N PRO A 97 -11.30 -23.50 -28.79
CA PRO A 97 -11.54 -22.07 -28.83
C PRO A 97 -12.44 -21.58 -27.69
N ARG A 98 -13.33 -22.41 -27.14
CA ARG A 98 -14.20 -22.04 -26.01
C ARG A 98 -13.40 -21.77 -24.74
N ASP A 99 -12.41 -22.61 -24.48
CA ASP A 99 -11.59 -22.50 -23.28
C ASP A 99 -10.66 -21.29 -23.42
N VAL A 100 -10.06 -21.10 -24.60
CA VAL A 100 -9.21 -19.94 -24.92
C VAL A 100 -9.99 -18.62 -24.81
N VAL A 101 -11.21 -18.54 -25.36
CA VAL A 101 -12.08 -17.36 -25.23
C VAL A 101 -12.40 -17.08 -23.76
N SER A 102 -12.69 -18.12 -22.97
CA SER A 102 -12.96 -17.98 -21.52
C SER A 102 -11.75 -17.45 -20.76
N ASP A 103 -10.55 -17.94 -21.10
CA ASP A 103 -9.29 -17.52 -20.51
C ASP A 103 -8.97 -16.07 -20.84
N ILE A 104 -9.12 -15.68 -22.11
CA ILE A 104 -8.93 -14.30 -22.57
C ILE A 104 -9.95 -13.38 -21.93
N ALA A 105 -11.23 -13.75 -21.91
CA ALA A 105 -12.29 -12.95 -21.29
C ALA A 105 -12.04 -12.75 -19.79
N ARG A 106 -11.64 -13.80 -19.09
CA ARG A 106 -11.30 -13.75 -17.66
C ARG A 106 -10.08 -12.87 -17.39
N LEU A 107 -9.04 -12.98 -18.20
CA LEU A 107 -7.83 -12.15 -18.08
C LEU A 107 -8.12 -10.67 -18.35
N ASN A 108 -9.00 -10.37 -19.30
CA ASN A 108 -9.34 -9.00 -19.71
C ASN A 108 -10.58 -8.42 -19.00
N GLY A 109 -11.17 -9.15 -18.04
CA GLY A 109 -12.33 -8.70 -17.29
C GLY A 109 -13.60 -8.51 -18.13
N LEU A 110 -13.74 -9.25 -19.24
CA LEU A 110 -14.88 -9.12 -20.15
C LEU A 110 -16.09 -9.87 -19.62
N THR A 111 -17.24 -9.19 -19.59
CA THR A 111 -18.52 -9.83 -19.23
C THR A 111 -19.13 -10.45 -20.49
N GLY A 112 -18.57 -11.60 -20.91
CA GLY A 112 -19.02 -12.35 -22.09
C GLY A 112 -18.09 -12.25 -23.31
N SER A 113 -18.57 -12.70 -24.45
CA SER A 113 -17.80 -12.83 -25.70
C SER A 113 -17.90 -11.60 -26.62
N VAL A 114 -18.43 -10.48 -26.13
CA VAL A 114 -18.61 -9.26 -26.92
C VAL A 114 -17.36 -8.39 -26.76
N VAL A 115 -16.65 -8.19 -27.86
CA VAL A 115 -15.47 -7.30 -27.96
C VAL A 115 -15.74 -6.18 -28.95
N SER A 116 -15.18 -5.01 -28.69
CA SER A 116 -15.26 -3.87 -29.61
C SER A 116 -14.01 -3.78 -30.48
N ALA A 117 -14.19 -3.39 -31.74
CA ALA A 117 -13.06 -3.11 -32.62
C ALA A 117 -12.17 -2.00 -32.03
N GLY A 118 -10.85 -2.16 -32.11
CA GLY A 118 -9.84 -1.29 -31.50
C GLY A 118 -9.55 -1.56 -30.02
N GLN A 119 -10.22 -2.55 -29.41
CA GLN A 119 -9.95 -2.96 -28.04
C GLN A 119 -8.61 -3.73 -27.97
N ARG A 120 -7.79 -3.40 -26.97
CA ARG A 120 -6.56 -4.14 -26.68
C ARG A 120 -6.88 -5.30 -25.74
N LEU A 121 -6.44 -6.49 -26.14
CA LEU A 121 -6.63 -7.74 -25.42
C LEU A 121 -5.28 -8.28 -24.99
N ALA A 122 -5.12 -8.52 -23.69
CA ALA A 122 -4.03 -9.30 -23.15
C ALA A 122 -4.25 -10.78 -23.46
N ILE A 123 -3.23 -11.42 -24.02
CA ILE A 123 -3.24 -12.86 -24.29
C ILE A 123 -2.56 -13.59 -23.14
N PRO A 124 -3.17 -14.67 -22.60
CA PRO A 124 -2.53 -15.51 -21.60
C PRO A 124 -1.17 -16.03 -22.08
N ALA A 125 -0.15 -16.01 -21.22
CA ALA A 125 1.21 -16.42 -21.56
C ALA A 125 1.34 -17.89 -22.03
N VAL A 126 0.31 -18.70 -21.79
CA VAL A 126 0.22 -20.09 -22.28
C VAL A 126 -0.04 -20.17 -23.79
N TYR A 127 -0.53 -19.09 -24.40
CA TYR A 127 -0.87 -18.99 -25.83
C TYR A 127 -0.08 -17.89 -26.56
N SER A 128 0.73 -17.10 -25.86
CA SER A 128 1.66 -16.13 -26.49
C SER A 128 2.90 -16.86 -26.98
N GLN A 129 3.27 -16.69 -28.26
CA GLN A 129 4.43 -17.33 -28.89
C GLN A 129 5.64 -16.40 -28.97
#